data_AF-A0A9P6S0H7-F1
#
_entry.id   AF-A0A9P6S0H7-F1
#
_cell.length_a   1.000
_cell.length_b   1.000
_cell.length_c   1.000
_cell.angle_alpha   90.00
_cell.angle_beta   90.00
_cell.angle_gamma   90.00
#
_symmetry.space_group_name_H-M   'P 1'
#
loop_
_entity.id
_entity.type
_entity.pdbx_description
1 polymer ?
#
loop_
_entity_poly.entity_id
_entity_poly.type
_entity_poly.pdbx_seq_one_letter_code
_entity_poly.pdbx_strand_id
1 'polypeptide(L)' 'MKYLAAYLLLTIGGNTAPAAKDITALLATVGIEAESERIETLIAQLAGKDINELIAEGTSKLASVPSGGAAAAAPAA' A
#
# COMPACT_ATOMS: atom_id res chain seq x y z
N MET A 1 1.03 5.27 -4.64
CA MET A 1 0.60 5.11 -3.24
C MET A 1 -0.86 5.55 -2.99
N LYS A 2 -1.41 6.56 -3.68
CA LYS A 2 -2.80 7.03 -3.49
C LYS A 2 -3.89 5.93 -3.57
N TYR A 3 -3.79 5.02 -4.53
CA TYR A 3 -4.77 3.95 -4.73
C TYR A 3 -4.77 2.91 -3.59
N LEU A 4 -3.59 2.53 -3.10
CA LEU A 4 -3.44 1.59 -1.99
C LEU A 4 -3.95 2.19 -0.68
N ALA A 5 -3.63 3.46 -0.42
CA ALA A 5 -4.15 4.17 0.75
C ALA A 5 -5.68 4.23 0.71
N ALA A 6 -6.27 4.58 -0.44
CA ALA A 6 -7.71 4.61 -0.63
C ALA A 6 -8.37 3.23 -0.39
N TYR A 7 -7.78 2.17 -0.94
CA TYR A 7 -8.25 0.80 -0.74
C TYR A 7 -8.24 0.40 0.74
N LEU A 8 -7.14 0.69 1.45
CA LEU A 8 -7.00 0.38 2.88
C LEU A 8 -7.96 1.18 3.76
N LEU A 9 -8.18 2.46 3.46
CA LEU A 9 -9.15 3.30 4.17
C LEU A 9 -10.57 2.77 4.03
N LEU A 10 -10.97 2.36 2.83
CA LEU A 10 -12.28 1.75 2.57
C LEU A 10 -12.42 0.41 3.30
N THR A 11 -11.34 -0.39 3.35
CA THR A 11 -11.28 -1.65 4.08
C THR A 11 -11.50 -1.44 5.59
N ILE A 12 -10.80 -0.46 6.18
CA ILE A 12 -10.98 -0.08 7.60
C ILE A 12 -12.39 0.47 7.86
N GLY A 13 -12.96 1.18 6.89
CA GLY A 13 -14.34 1.70 6.92
C GLY A 13 -15.43 0.62 6.81
N GLY A 14 -15.07 -0.67 6.74
CA GLY A 14 -16.01 -1.80 6.70
C GLY A 14 -16.34 -2.31 5.30
N ASN A 15 -15.81 -1.72 4.24
CA ASN A 15 -15.90 -2.27 2.89
C ASN A 15 -14.72 -3.22 2.64
N THR A 16 -14.85 -4.48 3.02
CA THR A 16 -13.76 -5.48 3.03
C THR A 16 -13.25 -5.87 1.64
N ALA A 17 -13.99 -5.54 0.58
CA ALA A 17 -13.58 -5.76 -0.81
C ALA A 17 -13.94 -4.54 -1.68
N PRO A 18 -13.22 -3.40 -1.51
CA PRO A 18 -13.51 -2.18 -2.25
C PRO A 18 -13.46 -2.39 -3.76
N ALA A 19 -14.49 -1.93 -4.46
CA ALA A 19 -14.53 -1.95 -5.92
C ALA A 19 -13.80 -0.73 -6.51
N ALA A 20 -13.48 -0.78 -7.81
CA ALA A 20 -12.83 0.32 -8.51
C ALA A 20 -13.62 1.65 -8.39
N LYS A 21 -14.95 1.55 -8.41
CA LYS A 21 -15.84 2.70 -8.24
C LYS A 21 -15.70 3.35 -6.85
N ASP A 22 -15.54 2.56 -5.80
CA ASP A 22 -15.42 3.07 -4.43
C ASP A 22 -14.12 3.85 -4.25
N ILE A 23 -13.04 3.34 -4.84
CA ILE A 23 -11.71 3.97 -4.82
C ILE A 23 -11.75 5.28 -5.61
N THR A 24 -12.35 5.28 -6.80
CA THR A 24 -12.52 6.49 -7.61
C THR A 24 -13.38 7.54 -6.91
N ALA A 25 -14.47 7.12 -6.26
CA ALA A 25 -15.33 8.02 -5.50
C ALA A 25 -14.57 8.67 -4.34
N LEU A 26 -13.80 7.91 -3.57
CA LEU A 26 -12.98 8.44 -2.49
C LEU A 26 -11.94 9.45 -3.02
N LEU A 27 -11.23 9.11 -4.09
CA LEU A 27 -10.23 10.00 -4.69
C LEU A 27 -10.85 11.30 -5.23
N ALA A 28 -12.07 11.22 -5.79
CA ALA A 28 -12.80 12.40 -6.23
C ALA A 28 -13.16 13.35 -5.08
N THR A 29 -13.44 12.83 -3.87
CA THR A 29 -13.75 13.69 -2.71
C THR A 29 -12.60 14.59 -2.28
N VAL A 30 -11.36 14.18 -2.58
CA VAL A 30 -10.13 14.94 -2.30
C VAL A 30 -9.57 15.63 -3.54
N GLY A 31 -10.34 15.67 -4.64
CA GLY A 31 -9.97 16.36 -5.87
C GLY A 31 -8.86 15.66 -6.68
N ILE A 32 -8.67 14.35 -6.49
CA ILE A 32 -7.64 13.57 -7.17
C ILE A 32 -8.24 12.78 -8.33
N GLU A 33 -7.64 12.90 -9.51
CA GLU A 33 -7.99 12.06 -10.65
C GLU A 33 -7.51 10.61 -10.46
N ALA A 34 -8.43 9.69 -10.78
CA ALA A 34 -8.25 8.26 -10.70
C ALA A 34 -7.85 7.68 -12.06
N GLU A 35 -6.73 6.96 -12.13
CA GLU A 35 -6.39 6.14 -13.31
C GLU A 35 -6.96 4.74 -13.14
N SER A 36 -7.94 4.40 -13.97
CA SER A 36 -8.63 3.11 -13.94
C SER A 36 -7.67 1.92 -14.03
N GLU A 37 -6.69 1.96 -14.94
CA GLU A 37 -5.75 0.85 -15.15
C GLU A 37 -4.92 0.53 -13.90
N ARG A 38 -4.51 1.56 -13.16
CA ARG A 38 -3.74 1.42 -11.91
C ARG A 38 -4.61 0.84 -10.78
N ILE A 39 -5.89 1.20 -10.77
CA ILE A 39 -6.87 0.71 -9.79
C ILE A 39 -7.19 -0.77 -10.07
N GLU A 40 -7.45 -1.11 -11.33
CA GLU A 40 -7.74 -2.49 -11.75
C GLU A 40 -6.56 -3.42 -11.46
N THR A 41 -5.34 -2.98 -11.79
CA THR A 41 -4.12 -3.73 -11.47
C THR A 41 -3.99 -3.99 -9.97
N LEU A 42 -4.28 -2.97 -9.14
CA LEU A 42 -4.22 -3.11 -7.68
C LEU A 42 -5.26 -4.10 -7.15
N ILE A 43 -6.50 -3.99 -7.62
CA ILE A 43 -7.58 -4.90 -7.22
C ILE A 43 -7.23 -6.34 -7.64
N ALA A 44 -6.73 -6.54 -8.86
CA ALA A 44 -6.31 -7.85 -9.33
C ALA A 44 -5.16 -8.44 -8.49
N GLN A 45 -4.21 -7.62 -8.06
CA GLN A 45 -3.09 -8.08 -7.21
C GLN A 45 -3.49 -8.42 -5.78
N LEU A 46 -4.58 -7.82 -5.27
CA LEU A 46 -5.10 -8.04 -3.92
C LEU A 46 -6.24 -9.07 -3.88
N ALA A 47 -6.85 -9.40 -5.03
CA ALA A 47 -7.93 -10.36 -5.12
C ALA A 47 -7.52 -11.72 -4.53
N GLY A 48 -8.33 -12.22 -3.60
CA GLY A 48 -8.12 -13.52 -2.96
C GLY A 48 -6.97 -13.58 -1.94
N LYS A 49 -6.34 -12.44 -1.60
CA LYS A 49 -5.30 -12.39 -0.56
C LYS A 49 -5.85 -11.79 0.73
N ASP A 50 -5.36 -12.27 1.86
CA ASP A 50 -5.65 -11.65 3.15
C ASP A 50 -4.75 -10.42 3.34
N ILE A 51 -5.38 -9.26 3.52
CA ILE A 51 -4.67 -7.98 3.65
C ILE A 51 -3.86 -7.92 4.95
N ASN A 52 -4.34 -8.51 6.05
CA ASN A 52 -3.63 -8.49 7.34
C ASN A 52 -2.38 -9.37 7.27
N GLU A 53 -2.48 -10.54 6.64
CA GLU A 53 -1.33 -11.41 6.40
C GLU A 53 -0.28 -10.71 5.52
N LEU A 54 -0.72 -10.06 4.43
CA LEU A 54 0.16 -9.29 3.55
C LEU A 54 0.87 -8.14 4.27
N ILE A 55 0.18 -7.44 5.18
CA ILE A 55 0.78 -6.38 5.99
C ILE A 55 1.85 -6.97 6.91
N ALA A 56 1.54 -8.05 7.63
CA ALA A 56 2.48 -8.69 8.54
C ALA A 56 3.74 -9.21 7.80
N GLU A 57 3.56 -9.89 6.68
CA GLU A 57 4.66 -10.32 5.82
C GLU A 57 5.48 -9.14 5.29
N GLY A 58 4.81 -8.09 4.82
CA GLY A 58 5.44 -6.90 4.28
C GLY A 58 6.29 -6.18 5.32
N THR A 59 5.78 -6.01 6.55
CA THR A 59 6.52 -5.42 7.66
C THR A 59 7.74 -6.24 8.04
N SER A 60 7.62 -7.58 8.09
CA SER A 60 8.75 -8.48 8.37
C SER A 60 9.83 -8.38 7.28
N LYS A 61 9.42 -8.38 6.00
CA LYS A 61 10.33 -8.23 4.85
C LYS A 61 10.97 -6.84 4.79
N LEU A 62 10.29 -5.79 5.28
CA LEU A 62 10.85 -4.44 5.32
C LEU A 62 11.87 -4.29 6.46
N ALA A 63 11.66 -4.97 7.58
CA ALA A 63 12.59 -4.98 8.72
C ALA A 63 13.94 -5.65 8.40
N SER A 64 14.01 -6.48 7.36
CA SER A 64 15.26 -7.11 6.90
C SER A 64 16.08 -6.25 5.93
N VAL A 65 15.55 -5.11 5.47
CA VAL A 65 16.33 -4.14 4.68
C VAL A 65 17.19 -3.31 5.64
N PRO A 66 18.54 -3.35 5.55
CA PRO A 66 19.38 -2.49 6.38
C PRO A 66 19.13 -1.04 5.98
N SER A 67 18.38 -0.30 6.79
CA SER A 67 18.21 1.15 6.64
C SER A 67 19.46 1.93 7.10
N GLY A 68 20.45 1.23 7.66
CA GLY A 68 21.76 1.76 7.97
C GLY A 68 22.70 1.66 6.77
N GLY A 69 22.86 2.76 6.04
CA GLY A 69 24.15 3.00 5.39
C GLY A 69 25.22 2.93 6.47
N ALA A 70 25.99 1.85 6.47
CA ALA A 70 27.16 1.74 7.33
C ALA A 70 28.14 2.84 6.93
N ALA A 71 28.09 3.97 7.63
CA ALA A 71 29.25 4.84 7.71
C ALA A 71 30.34 4.01 8.39
N ALA A 72 31.24 3.45 7.58
CA ALA A 72 32.46 2.85 8.08
C ALA A 72 33.22 3.95 8.83
N ALA A 73 33.19 3.89 10.17
CA ALA A 73 34.11 4.67 10.98
C ALA A 73 35.53 4.21 10.59
N ALA A 74 36.29 5.10 9.96
CA ALA A 74 37.70 4.88 9.71
C ALA A 74 38.42 4.66 11.07
N PRO A 75 39.38 3.71 11.16
CA PRO A 75 40.20 3.60 12.36
C PRO A 75 41.07 4.85 12.46
N ALA A 76 41.04 5.52 13.62
CA ALA A 76 42.02 6.54 13.94
C ALA A 76 43.38 5.87 14.18
N ALA A 77 44.40 6.37 13.48
CA ALA A 77 45.83 6.12 13.74
C ALA A 77 46.44 7.38 14.36
#